data_AF-A0A1H5WWE8-F1
#
_entry.id   AF-A0A1H5WWE8-F1
#
_cell.length_a   1.000
_cell.length_b   1.000
_cell.length_c   1.000
_cell.angle_alpha   90.00
_cell.angle_beta   90.00
_cell.angle_gamma   90.00
#
_symmetry.space_group_name_H-M   'P 1'
#
loop_
_entity.id
_entity.type
_entity.pdbx_description
1 polymer ?
#
loop_
_entity_poly.entity_id
_entity_poly.type
_entity_poly.pdbx_seq_one_letter_code
_entity_poly.pdbx_strand_id
1 'polypeptide(L)'
;MDHTFLIVKVAEQEQLHTVIRTLKQHMLAPLLAWKTPGKRHRSHLILRGDLARLTEAKLLLGGLMSAQSIEMDFQVLMLAS
;
A
#
# COMPACT_ATOMS: atom_id res chain seq x y z
N MET A 1 9.30 6.96 -19.77
CA MET A 1 9.19 5.61 -19.16
C MET A 1 7.97 5.65 -18.26
N ASP A 2 6.97 4.81 -18.53
CA ASP A 2 5.75 4.81 -17.74
C ASP A 2 6.06 4.50 -16.26
N HIS A 3 5.54 5.32 -15.37
CA HIS A 3 5.68 5.10 -13.93
C HIS A 3 4.34 4.62 -13.39
N THR A 4 4.32 3.39 -12.89
CA THR A 4 3.14 2.83 -12.21
C THR A 4 3.33 2.92 -10.70
N PHE A 5 2.28 3.36 -10.02
CA PHE A 5 2.23 3.47 -8.57
C PHE A 5 1.03 2.72 -8.01
N LEU A 6 1.21 2.07 -6.87
CA LEU A 6 0.13 1.54 -6.05
C LEU A 6 0.04 2.38 -4.77
N ILE A 7 -1.09 3.05 -4.59
CA ILE A 7 -1.44 3.76 -3.37
C ILE A 7 -2.28 2.82 -2.51
N VAL A 8 -1.83 2.56 -1.30
CA VAL A 8 -2.54 1.76 -0.28
C VAL A 8 -2.99 2.71 0.82
N LYS A 9 -4.29 2.77 1.08
CA LYS A 9 -4.86 3.55 2.17
C LYS A 9 -5.21 2.59 3.30
N VAL A 10 -4.70 2.84 4.50
CA VAL A 10 -4.96 2.03 5.70
C VAL A 10 -5.80 2.87 6.66
N ALA A 11 -6.91 2.29 7.16
CA ALA A 11 -7.84 3.02 8.04
C ALA A 11 -7.18 3.39 9.39
N GLU A 12 -6.58 2.41 10.06
CA GLU A 12 -6.01 2.58 11.40
C GLU A 12 -4.48 2.62 11.42
N GLN A 13 -3.92 3.46 12.30
CA GLN A 13 -2.47 3.63 12.41
C GLN A 13 -1.77 2.36 12.95
N GLU A 14 -2.41 1.63 13.86
CA GLU A 14 -1.85 0.40 14.42
C GLU A 14 -1.67 -0.68 13.35
N GLN A 15 -2.61 -0.73 12.40
CA GLN A 15 -2.59 -1.64 11.26
C GLN A 15 -1.50 -1.27 10.23
N LEU A 16 -1.15 0.02 10.10
CA LEU A 16 -0.09 0.49 9.19
C LEU A 16 1.25 -0.21 9.43
N HIS A 17 1.64 -0.40 10.70
CA HIS A 17 2.92 -1.02 11.03
C HIS A 17 2.98 -2.48 10.57
N THR A 18 1.87 -3.20 10.71
CA THR A 18 1.72 -4.57 10.20
C THR A 18 1.87 -4.59 8.69
N VAL A 19 1.17 -3.70 7.98
CA VAL A 19 1.24 -3.59 6.52
C VAL A 19 2.67 -3.30 6.05
N ILE A 20 3.36 -2.34 6.66
CA ILE A 20 4.76 -2.01 6.34
C ILE A 20 5.69 -3.20 6.60
N ARG A 21 5.48 -3.94 7.70
CA ARG A 21 6.29 -5.11 8.03
C ARG A 21 6.12 -6.21 6.99
N THR A 22 4.89 -6.53 6.60
CA THR A 22 4.60 -7.50 5.54
C THR A 22 5.24 -7.09 4.22
N LEU A 23 5.11 -5.82 3.83
CA LEU A 23 5.74 -5.31 2.61
C LEU A 23 7.28 -5.43 2.64
N LYS A 24 7.92 -5.16 3.78
CA LYS A 24 9.37 -5.31 3.94
C LYS A 24 9.82 -6.78 3.85
N GLN A 25 9.05 -7.72 4.42
CA GLN A 25 9.35 -9.15 4.33
C GLN A 25 9.37 -9.66 2.87
N HIS A 26 8.57 -9.02 1.99
CA HIS A 26 8.50 -9.36 0.58
C HIS A 26 9.32 -8.43 -0.32
N MET A 27 10.27 -7.65 0.24
CA MET A 27 11.12 -6.71 -0.52
C MET A 27 10.32 -5.68 -1.35
N LEU A 28 9.16 -5.25 -0.84
CA LEU A 28 8.25 -4.27 -1.45
C LEU A 28 8.18 -3.00 -0.59
N ALA A 29 9.34 -2.43 -0.25
CA ALA A 29 9.39 -1.25 0.60
C ALA A 29 8.65 -0.06 -0.05
N PRO A 30 7.67 0.55 0.65
CA PRO A 30 6.98 1.72 0.13
C PRO A 30 7.93 2.91 0.02
N LEU A 31 7.79 3.69 -1.06
CA LEU A 31 8.58 4.90 -1.31
C LEU A 31 8.32 5.98 -0.26
N LEU A 32 7.04 6.11 0.13
CA LEU A 32 6.56 7.15 1.02
C LEU A 32 5.48 6.56 1.93
N ALA A 33 5.56 6.91 3.21
CA ALA A 33 4.50 6.72 4.19
C ALA A 33 4.14 8.10 4.75
N TRP A 34 2.90 8.55 4.55
CA TRP A 34 2.42 9.86 4.97
C TRP A 34 1.26 9.73 5.95
N LYS A 35 1.19 10.64 6.94
CA LYS A 35 0.12 10.76 7.93
C LYS A 35 -0.67 12.06 7.71
N THR A 36 -2.00 11.96 7.58
CA THR A 36 -2.87 13.14 7.61
C THR A 36 -3.51 13.25 9.00
N PRO A 37 -3.16 14.23 9.85
CA PRO A 37 -3.86 14.44 11.11
C PRO A 37 -5.34 14.77 10.84
N GLY A 38 -6.26 14.12 11.56
CA GLY A 38 -7.68 14.50 11.59
C GLY A 38 -8.67 13.78 10.64
N LYS A 39 -8.27 12.82 9.78
CA LYS A 39 -9.22 12.05 8.92
C LYS A 39 -9.27 10.55 9.21
N ARG A 40 -10.34 9.86 8.79
CA ARG A 40 -10.63 8.43 9.03
C ARG A 40 -9.79 7.45 8.16
N HIS A 41 -9.07 7.96 7.17
CA HIS A 41 -8.03 7.24 6.40
C HIS A 41 -6.67 7.92 6.62
N ARG A 42 -6.05 7.63 7.77
CA ARG A 42 -4.92 8.41 8.31
C ARG A 42 -3.58 8.10 7.68
N SER A 43 -3.45 6.98 6.99
CA SER A 43 -2.15 6.42 6.60
C SER A 43 -2.15 5.96 5.15
N HIS A 44 -1.22 6.49 4.36
CA HIS A 44 -1.07 6.17 2.94
C HIS A 44 0.32 5.60 2.70
N LEU A 45 0.40 4.50 1.94
CA LEU A 45 1.65 3.93 1.44
C LEU A 45 1.66 4.05 -0.08
N ILE A 46 2.78 4.49 -0.63
CA ILE A 46 2.99 4.55 -2.08
C ILE A 46 4.08 3.55 -2.46
N LEU A 47 3.74 2.58 -3.31
CA LEU A 47 4.69 1.66 -3.92
C LEU A 47 4.89 2.06 -5.39
N ARG A 48 6.11 1.88 -5.89
CA ARG A 48 6.46 2.07 -7.31
C ARG A 48 7.06 0.78 -7.84
N GLY A 49 6.67 0.41 -9.05
CA GLY A 49 7.17 -0.78 -9.72
C GLY A 49 6.51 -0.93 -11.08
N ASP A 50 6.81 -2.03 -11.76
CA ASP A 50 6.01 -2.46 -12.91
C ASP A 50 4.62 -2.96 -12.44
N LEU A 51 3.69 -3.07 -13.39
CA LEU A 51 2.31 -3.47 -13.11
C LEU A 51 2.21 -4.87 -12.51
N ALA A 52 3.06 -5.81 -12.93
CA ALA A 52 3.02 -7.18 -12.44
C ALA A 52 3.38 -7.24 -10.95
N ARG A 53 4.49 -6.61 -10.57
CA ARG A 53 4.95 -6.53 -9.19
C ARG A 53 3.97 -5.77 -8.29
N LEU A 54 3.33 -4.72 -8.79
CA LEU A 54 2.31 -4.00 -8.03
C LEU A 54 1.00 -4.81 -7.89
N THR A 55 0.68 -5.65 -8.87
CA THR A 55 -0.44 -6.59 -8.78
C THR A 55 -0.17 -7.66 -7.72
N GLU A 56 1.04 -8.22 -7.68
CA GLU A 56 1.46 -9.15 -6.62
C GLU A 56 1.39 -8.50 -5.23
N ALA A 57 1.87 -7.26 -5.11
CA ALA A 57 1.78 -6.50 -3.87
C ALA A 57 0.32 -6.32 -3.42
N LYS A 58 -0.59 -5.99 -4.35
CA LYS A 58 -2.02 -5.85 -4.06
C LYS A 58 -2.64 -7.18 -3.61
N LEU A 59 -2.29 -8.30 -4.24
CA LEU A 59 -2.80 -9.63 -3.85
C LEU A 59 -2.32 -10.03 -2.46
N LEU A 60 -1.03 -9.83 -2.16
CA LEU A 60 -0.46 -10.05 -0.84
C LEU A 60 -1.20 -9.25 0.24
N LEU A 61 -1.43 -7.96 -0.03
CA LEU A 61 -2.14 -7.08 0.90
C LEU A 61 -3.63 -7.43 1.02
N GLY A 62 -4.27 -7.89 -0.05
CA GLY A 62 -5.63 -8.44 0.01
C GLY A 62 -5.74 -9.67 0.91
N GLY A 63 -4.74 -10.56 0.85
CA GLY A 63 -4.62 -11.69 1.79
C GLY A 63 -4.47 -11.22 3.24
N LEU A 64 -3.62 -10.22 3.47
CA LEU A 64 -3.44 -9.61 4.79
C LEU A 64 -4.74 -8.96 5.32
N MET A 65 -5.48 -8.27 4.45
CA MET A 65 -6.79 -7.67 4.72
C MET A 65 -7.75 -8.71 5.30
N SER A 66 -7.85 -9.85 4.61
CA SER A 66 -8.74 -10.95 5.00
C SER A 66 -8.29 -11.67 6.27
N ALA A 67 -6.97 -11.80 6.48
CA ALA A 67 -6.42 -12.58 7.59
C ALA A 67 -6.42 -11.83 8.93
N GLN A 68 -6.30 -10.49 8.90
CA GLN A 68 -6.10 -9.67 10.10
C GLN A 68 -7.15 -8.57 10.28
N SER A 69 -8.26 -8.62 9.54
CA SER A 69 -9.33 -7.62 9.59
C SER A 69 -8.82 -6.18 9.43
N ILE A 70 -7.77 -5.99 8.63
CA ILE A 70 -7.18 -4.70 8.35
C ILE A 70 -8.02 -4.03 7.27
N GLU A 71 -8.52 -2.82 7.50
CA GLU A 71 -9.30 -2.10 6.49
C GLU A 71 -8.36 -1.33 5.54
N MET A 72 -8.38 -1.71 4.26
CA MET A 72 -7.50 -1.17 3.22
C MET A 72 -8.23 -0.87 1.91
N ASP A 73 -7.85 0.26 1.28
CA ASP A 73 -8.21 0.59 -0.10
C ASP A 73 -6.97 0.67 -1.00
N PHE A 74 -7.16 0.32 -2.28
CA PHE A 74 -6.09 0.29 -3.27
C PHE A 74 -6.40 1.18 -4.46
N GLN A 75 -5.44 2.01 -4.87
CA GLN A 75 -5.53 2.84 -6.08
C GLN A 75 -4.27 2.66 -6.91
N VAL A 76 -4.42 2.25 -8.18
CA VAL A 76 -3.33 2.17 -9.15
C VAL A 76 -3.31 3.46 -9.97
N LEU A 77 -2.13 4.07 -10.10
CA LEU A 77 -1.91 5.27 -10.89
C LEU A 77 -0.83 4.97 -11.94
N MET A 78 -1.15 5.18 -13.22
CA MET A 78 -0.17 5.13 -14.32
C MET A 78 0.08 6.56 -14.79
N LEU A 79 1.33 7.00 -14.75
CA LEU A 79 1.75 8.28 -15.33
C LEU A 79 2.45 8.00 -16.65
N ALA A 80 1.82 8.41 -17.75
CA ALA A 80 2.47 8.51 -19.05
C ALA A 80 3.44 9.69 -19.01
N SER A 81 4.69 9.45 -19.44
CA SER A 81 5.73 10.47 -19.53
C SER A 81 5.57 11.36 -20.74
#